data_AF-A0A7J8MIB1-F1
#
_entry.id   AF-A0A7J8MIB1-F1
#
_cell.length_a   1.000
_cell.length_b   1.000
_cell.length_c   1.000
_cell.angle_alpha   90.00
_cell.angle_beta   90.00
_cell.angle_gamma   90.00
#
_symmetry.space_group_name_H-M   'P 1'
#
loop_
_entity.id
_entity.type
_entity.pdbx_description
1 polymer ?
#
loop_
_entity_poly.entity_id
_entity_poly.type
_entity_poly.pdbx_seq_one_letter_code
_entity_poly.pdbx_strand_id
1 'polypeptide(L)'
;MGAATSLYSATCFTHGKYENGNPYPAKLSAVVGLSGWLPCSKTLKNKIGQDEAARRAASLPILLCHGKGIYLVTFVMQIIVGLCMLILPEEVFLVIALCTSLVEKWLGHYTIPEEMDEVCAWLTSKLGLEGRSA
;
A
#
# COMPACT_ATOMS: atom_id res chain seq x y z
N MET A 1 11.09 2.91 -7.41
CA MET A 1 11.51 3.78 -6.27
C MET A 1 10.38 4.66 -5.73
N GLY A 2 9.67 5.45 -6.55
CA GLY A 2 8.59 6.31 -6.05
C GLY A 2 7.49 5.55 -5.28
N ALA A 3 7.08 4.39 -5.79
CA ALA A 3 6.15 3.51 -5.08
C ALA A 3 6.68 3.05 -3.70
N ALA A 4 7.99 2.87 -3.53
CA ALA A 4 8.57 2.52 -2.24
C ALA A 4 8.52 3.68 -1.23
N THR A 5 8.73 4.92 -1.68
CA THR A 5 8.57 6.11 -0.85
C THR A 5 7.10 6.33 -0.46
N SER A 6 6.17 6.05 -1.37
CA SER A 6 4.72 6.08 -1.14
C SER A 6 4.32 5.09 -0.02
N LEU A 7 4.78 3.84 -0.14
CA LEU A 7 4.53 2.80 0.86
C LEU A 7 5.22 3.08 2.20
N TYR A 8 6.44 3.62 2.19
CA TYR A 8 7.11 4.06 3.41
C TYR A 8 6.32 5.17 4.12
N SER A 9 5.81 6.14 3.36
CA SER A 9 4.96 7.21 3.88
C SER A 9 3.70 6.66 4.54
N ALA A 10 3.09 5.63 3.95
CA ALA A 10 1.98 4.90 4.57
C ALA A 10 2.36 4.34 5.94
N THR A 11 3.52 3.68 6.05
CA THR A 11 3.97 3.12 7.34
C THR A 11 4.29 4.20 8.37
N CYS A 12 4.83 5.35 7.95
CA CYS A 12 5.08 6.48 8.85
C CYS A 12 3.77 7.11 9.32
N PHE A 13 2.77 7.23 8.44
CA PHE A 13 1.44 7.72 8.79
C PHE A 13 0.73 6.78 9.77
N THR A 14 0.75 5.47 9.52
CA THR A 14 0.13 4.50 10.45
C THR A 14 0.86 4.53 11.78
N HIS A 15 2.19 4.54 11.78
CA HIS A 15 2.99 4.69 13.01
C HIS A 15 2.80 6.05 13.71
N GLY A 16 2.47 7.10 12.97
CA GLY A 16 2.32 8.48 13.45
C GLY A 16 3.64 9.27 13.50
N LYS A 17 4.76 8.68 13.08
CA LYS A 17 6.10 9.29 13.10
C LYS A 17 7.05 8.63 12.10
N TYR A 18 8.11 9.35 11.77
CA TYR A 18 9.25 8.84 11.02
C TYR A 18 10.17 7.97 11.90
N GLU A 19 11.15 7.28 11.30
CA GLU A 19 12.13 6.48 12.04
C GLU A 19 12.96 7.29 13.04
N ASN A 20 13.24 8.55 12.72
CA ASN A 20 14.00 9.45 13.60
C ASN A 20 13.18 9.96 14.79
N GLY A 21 11.95 9.49 14.97
CA GLY A 21 11.07 9.87 16.07
C GLY A 21 10.22 11.11 15.82
N ASN A 22 10.50 11.88 14.77
CA ASN A 22 9.74 13.09 14.46
C ASN A 22 8.30 12.73 14.04
N PRO A 23 7.28 13.49 14.50
CA PRO A 23 5.89 13.27 14.10
C PRO A 23 5.72 13.29 12.57
N TYR A 24 4.86 12.41 12.05
CA TYR A 24 4.51 12.43 10.64
C TYR A 24 3.40 13.47 10.41
N PRO A 25 3.63 14.52 9.61
CA PRO A 25 2.78 15.70 9.62
C PRO A 25 1.52 15.57 8.75
N ALA A 26 1.54 14.69 7.74
CA ALA A 26 0.48 14.58 6.77
C ALA A 26 -0.59 13.57 7.19
N LYS A 27 -1.85 13.86 6.86
CA LYS A 27 -2.94 12.89 6.93
C LYS A 27 -3.14 12.26 5.56
N LEU A 28 -2.99 10.95 5.46
CA LEU A 28 -3.16 10.21 4.21
C LEU A 28 -4.56 9.63 4.13
N SER A 29 -5.23 9.84 3.00
CA SER A 29 -6.56 9.27 2.71
C SER A 29 -6.49 8.02 1.84
N ALA A 30 -5.44 7.87 1.03
CA ALA A 30 -5.16 6.69 0.21
C ALA A 30 -3.68 6.66 -0.19
N VAL A 31 -3.17 5.48 -0.51
CA VAL A 31 -1.78 5.27 -0.97
C VAL A 31 -1.77 4.32 -2.16
N VAL A 32 -1.02 4.67 -3.21
CA VAL A 32 -0.83 3.82 -4.40
C VAL A 32 0.66 3.50 -4.57
N GLY A 33 0.96 2.25 -4.89
CA GLY A 33 2.30 1.78 -5.25
C GLY A 33 2.28 0.90 -6.50
N LEU A 34 2.75 1.45 -7.63
CA LEU A 34 2.88 0.71 -8.89
C LEU A 34 4.31 0.20 -9.04
N SER A 35 4.45 -1.11 -9.22
CA SER A 35 5.73 -1.81 -9.41
C SER A 35 6.81 -1.42 -8.40
N GLY A 36 6.43 -1.38 -7.12
CA GLY A 36 7.26 -0.91 -6.01
C GLY A 36 7.64 -1.99 -5.01
N TRP A 37 8.15 -1.55 -3.85
CA TRP A 37 8.37 -2.39 -2.69
C TRP A 37 8.14 -1.67 -1.39
N LEU A 38 7.94 -2.43 -0.32
CA LEU A 38 7.87 -1.91 1.03
C LEU A 38 9.27 -1.85 1.65
N PRO A 39 9.89 -0.66 1.77
CA PRO A 39 11.16 -0.54 2.48
C PRO A 39 10.96 -0.76 3.99
N CYS A 40 12.04 -1.13 4.68
CA CYS A 40 12.03 -1.31 6.15
C CYS A 40 10.98 -2.31 6.68
N SER A 41 10.52 -3.26 5.84
CA SER A 41 9.49 -4.24 6.21
C SER A 41 9.82 -5.05 7.47
N LYS A 42 11.11 -5.35 7.70
CA LYS A 42 11.59 -6.09 8.88
C LYS A 42 11.30 -5.40 10.22
N THR A 43 11.24 -4.05 10.24
CA THR A 43 10.99 -3.30 11.48
C THR A 43 9.53 -2.90 11.65
N LEU A 44 8.66 -3.25 10.68
CA LEU A 44 7.27 -2.81 10.64
C LEU A 44 6.42 -3.38 11.78
N LYS A 45 6.63 -4.65 12.13
CA LYS A 45 5.89 -5.32 13.22
C LYS A 45 6.02 -4.57 14.55
N ASN A 46 7.22 -4.07 14.85
CA ASN A 46 7.49 -3.32 16.07
C ASN A 46 6.81 -1.93 16.08
N LYS A 47 6.44 -1.40 14.91
CA LYS A 47 5.85 -0.06 14.76
C LYS A 47 4.33 -0.07 14.88
N ILE A 48 3.69 -1.15 14.45
CA ILE A 48 2.23 -1.22 14.34
C ILE A 48 1.57 -2.03 15.47
N GLY A 49 2.35 -2.63 16.36
CA GLY A 49 1.86 -3.28 17.59
C GLY A 49 1.28 -2.33 18.65
N GLN A 50 0.92 -1.08 18.31
CA GLN A 50 0.25 -0.13 19.19
C GLN A 50 -1.18 0.12 18.69
N ASP A 51 -2.17 0.20 19.58
CA ASP A 51 -3.61 0.26 19.24
C ASP A 51 -3.95 1.38 18.24
N GLU A 52 -3.38 2.57 18.42
CA GLU A 52 -3.59 3.72 17.51
C GLU A 52 -2.99 3.47 16.12
N ALA A 53 -1.82 2.83 16.06
CA ALA A 53 -1.15 2.53 14.81
C ALA A 53 -1.87 1.42 14.04
N ALA A 54 -2.36 0.40 14.76
CA ALA A 54 -3.20 -0.67 14.23
C ALA A 54 -4.49 -0.11 13.64
N ARG A 55 -5.18 0.79 14.36
CA ARG A 55 -6.41 1.42 13.87
C ARG A 55 -6.18 2.23 12.59
N ARG A 56 -5.14 3.07 12.56
CA ARG A 56 -4.78 3.83 11.35
C ARG A 56 -4.44 2.92 10.18
N ALA A 57 -3.71 1.84 10.44
CA ALA A 57 -3.41 0.84 9.43
C ALA A 57 -4.68 0.21 8.87
N ALA A 58 -5.60 -0.26 9.71
CA ALA A 58 -6.85 -0.87 9.25
C ALA A 58 -7.70 0.09 8.39
N SER A 59 -7.67 1.39 8.69
CA SER A 59 -8.46 2.41 7.98
C SER A 59 -7.85 2.94 6.68
N LEU A 60 -6.54 2.78 6.45
CA LEU A 60 -5.86 3.41 5.32
C LEU A 60 -5.96 2.52 4.07
N PRO A 61 -6.68 2.94 3.01
CA PRO A 61 -6.72 2.17 1.78
C PRO A 61 -5.36 2.26 1.06
N ILE A 62 -4.80 1.10 0.71
CA ILE A 62 -3.55 0.98 -0.05
C ILE A 62 -3.80 0.09 -1.28
N LEU A 63 -3.43 0.59 -2.45
CA LEU A 63 -3.42 -0.13 -3.72
C LEU A 63 -1.99 -0.48 -4.10
N LEU A 64 -1.73 -1.75 -4.39
CA LEU A 64 -0.47 -2.18 -4.99
C LEU A 64 -0.74 -2.92 -6.29
N CYS A 65 -0.05 -2.48 -7.35
CA CYS A 65 -0.07 -3.12 -8.66
C CYS A 65 1.35 -3.59 -9.00
N HIS A 66 1.48 -4.82 -9.52
CA HIS A 66 2.77 -5.33 -9.94
C HIS A 66 2.62 -6.28 -11.13
N GLY A 67 3.41 -6.06 -12.18
CA GLY A 67 3.49 -6.94 -13.33
C GLY A 67 4.20 -8.26 -13.02
N LYS A 68 3.71 -9.37 -13.59
CA LYS A 68 4.32 -10.71 -13.43
C LYS A 68 5.64 -10.89 -14.19
N GLY A 69 5.90 -10.06 -15.20
CA GLY A 69 7.15 -10.05 -15.96
C GLY A 69 8.33 -9.42 -15.22
N ILE A 70 8.09 -8.79 -14.07
CA ILE A 70 9.14 -8.34 -13.15
C ILE A 70 9.58 -9.58 -12.36
N TYR A 71 10.60 -10.28 -12.85
CA TYR A 71 11.24 -11.46 -12.25
C TYR A 71 11.65 -11.21 -10.79
N LEU A 72 10.73 -11.33 -9.84
CA LEU A 72 11.01 -11.28 -8.41
C LEU A 72 9.80 -11.78 -7.59
N VAL A 73 9.54 -13.09 -7.71
CA VAL A 73 8.67 -13.85 -6.79
C VAL A 73 9.08 -13.59 -5.33
N THR A 74 10.37 -13.34 -5.06
CA THR A 74 10.92 -12.99 -3.75
C THR A 74 10.50 -11.59 -3.25
N PHE A 75 10.28 -10.62 -4.13
CA PHE A 75 9.95 -9.24 -3.77
C PHE A 75 8.46 -9.06 -3.53
N VAL A 76 7.64 -9.65 -4.42
CA VAL A 76 6.20 -9.74 -4.25
C VAL A 76 5.90 -10.48 -2.94
N MET A 77 6.61 -11.58 -2.66
CA MET A 77 6.55 -12.23 -1.34
C MET A 77 6.99 -11.32 -0.20
N GLN A 78 8.06 -10.51 -0.33
CA GLN A 78 8.47 -9.61 0.74
C GLN A 78 7.46 -8.49 1.04
N ILE A 79 6.78 -8.01 0.00
CA ILE A 79 5.71 -7.02 0.08
C ILE A 79 4.48 -7.65 0.73
N ILE A 80 4.01 -8.79 0.20
CA ILE A 80 2.87 -9.55 0.74
C ILE A 80 3.15 -9.99 2.18
N VAL A 81 4.34 -10.50 2.50
CA VAL A 81 4.70 -10.91 3.87
C VAL A 81 4.84 -9.70 4.79
N GLY A 82 5.49 -8.61 4.36
CA GLY A 82 5.60 -7.39 5.16
C GLY A 82 4.25 -6.76 5.48
N LEU A 83 3.32 -6.84 4.53
CA LEU A 83 1.94 -6.38 4.67
C LEU A 83 1.04 -7.39 5.41
N CYS A 84 1.23 -8.69 5.28
CA CYS A 84 0.54 -9.70 6.09
C CYS A 84 0.99 -9.66 7.55
N MET A 85 2.24 -9.31 7.83
CA MET A 85 2.73 -9.08 9.20
C MET A 85 2.05 -7.90 9.90
N LEU A 86 1.46 -6.98 9.15
CA LEU A 86 0.62 -5.91 9.67
C LEU A 86 -0.80 -6.41 10.05
N ILE A 87 -1.20 -7.59 9.56
CA ILE A 87 -2.53 -8.19 9.80
C ILE A 87 -2.53 -9.11 11.04
N LEU A 88 -1.37 -9.59 11.50
CA LEU A 88 -1.25 -10.60 12.57
C LEU A 88 -0.95 -10.00 13.96
N PRO A 89 -1.88 -9.25 14.53
CA PRO A 89 -2.40 -9.66 15.84
C PRO A 89 -3.93 -9.55 15.85
N GLU A 90 -4.58 -10.66 15.48
CA GLU A 90 -6.00 -11.01 15.62
C GLU A 90 -7.13 -10.07 15.09
N GLU A 91 -6.94 -8.77 14.85
CA GLU A 91 -8.07 -7.86 14.52
C GLU A 91 -7.72 -6.72 13.52
N VAL A 92 -6.60 -6.76 12.80
CA VAL A 92 -6.14 -5.63 11.97
C VAL A 92 -6.27 -5.92 10.46
N PHE A 93 -7.45 -5.65 9.90
CA PHE A 93 -7.65 -5.72 8.45
C PHE A 93 -7.10 -4.48 7.75
N LEU A 94 -5.85 -4.51 7.30
CA LEU A 94 -5.44 -3.62 6.21
C LEU A 94 -6.06 -4.16 4.91
N VAL A 95 -7.10 -3.50 4.39
CA VAL A 95 -7.70 -3.84 3.09
C VAL A 95 -6.74 -3.41 1.99
N ILE A 96 -5.79 -4.29 1.68
CA ILE A 96 -4.96 -4.17 0.49
C ILE A 96 -5.81 -4.73 -0.65
N ALA A 97 -6.35 -3.83 -1.46
CA ALA A 97 -6.78 -4.24 -2.78
C ALA A 97 -5.49 -4.55 -3.55
N LEU A 98 -5.20 -5.84 -3.72
CA LEU A 98 -4.20 -6.26 -4.69
C LEU A 98 -4.92 -6.22 -6.05
N CYS A 99 -4.47 -5.39 -6.99
CA CYS A 99 -4.93 -5.47 -8.37
C CYS A 99 -4.39 -6.79 -8.96
N THR A 100 -5.20 -7.85 -8.86
CA THR A 100 -4.86 -9.21 -9.30
C THR A 100 -5.03 -9.39 -10.81
N SER A 101 -5.87 -8.60 -11.48
CA SER A 101 -6.12 -8.67 -12.93
C SER A 101 -4.89 -8.39 -13.79
N LEU A 102 -3.85 -7.78 -13.21
CA LEU A 102 -2.59 -7.46 -13.91
C LEU A 102 -1.46 -8.44 -13.56
N VAL A 103 -1.66 -9.30 -12.56
CA VAL A 103 -0.74 -10.40 -12.24
C VAL A 103 -0.70 -11.41 -13.38
N GLU A 104 -1.67 -11.43 -14.30
CA GLU A 104 -1.66 -12.38 -15.42
C GLU A 104 -0.89 -11.91 -16.66
N LYS A 105 -0.65 -10.61 -16.81
CA LYS A 105 0.07 -10.05 -17.97
C LYS A 105 1.58 -9.97 -17.67
N TRP A 106 2.42 -10.40 -18.63
CA TRP A 106 3.89 -10.25 -18.60
C TRP A 106 4.29 -8.78 -18.76
N LEU A 107 3.97 -7.97 -17.75
CA LEU A 107 4.32 -6.57 -17.71
C LEU A 107 5.75 -6.39 -17.22
N GLY A 108 6.53 -5.60 -17.95
CA GLY A 108 7.84 -5.13 -17.53
C GLY A 108 7.74 -3.99 -16.52
N HIS A 109 8.83 -3.24 -16.30
CA HIS A 109 8.84 -2.12 -15.35
C HIS A 109 8.30 -0.82 -15.96
N TYR A 110 7.04 -0.86 -16.41
CA TYR A 110 6.29 0.26 -16.99
C TYR A 110 4.79 0.10 -16.69
N THR A 111 4.01 1.16 -16.89
CA THR A 111 2.54 1.13 -16.70
C THR A 111 1.82 0.90 -18.02
N ILE A 112 0.62 0.32 -17.96
CA ILE A 112 -0.29 0.17 -19.11
C ILE A 112 -1.63 0.86 -18.85
N PRO A 113 -2.40 1.23 -19.90
CA PRO A 113 -3.70 1.86 -19.74
C PRO A 113 -4.64 1.10 -18.81
N GLU A 114 -4.71 -0.24 -18.93
CA GLU A 114 -5.61 -1.04 -18.10
C GLU A 114 -5.21 -1.04 -16.61
N GLU A 115 -3.91 -0.94 -16.30
CA GLU A 115 -3.45 -0.71 -14.93
C GLU A 115 -3.94 0.62 -14.40
N MET A 116 -3.86 1.65 -15.23
CA MET A 116 -4.29 2.98 -14.85
C MET A 116 -5.81 3.11 -14.75
N ASP A 117 -6.58 2.36 -15.54
CA ASP A 117 -8.04 2.30 -15.45
C ASP A 117 -8.48 1.73 -14.09
N GLU A 118 -7.81 0.66 -13.64
CA GLU A 118 -8.06 0.08 -12.31
C GLU A 118 -7.65 1.04 -11.18
N VAL A 119 -6.51 1.73 -11.32
CA VAL A 119 -6.09 2.76 -10.35
C VAL A 119 -7.12 3.89 -10.28
N CYS A 120 -7.61 4.36 -11.42
CA CYS A 120 -8.64 5.40 -11.51
C CYS A 120 -9.95 4.95 -10.84
N ALA A 121 -10.43 3.76 -11.17
CA ALA A 121 -11.65 3.20 -10.57
C ALA A 121 -11.50 3.03 -9.05
N TRP A 122 -10.35 2.53 -8.60
CA TRP A 122 -10.06 2.35 -7.18
C TRP A 122 -10.00 3.69 -6.43
N LEU A 123 -9.29 4.69 -6.96
CA LEU A 123 -9.22 6.02 -6.36
C LEU A 123 -10.60 6.67 -6.30
N THR A 124 -11.38 6.55 -7.37
CA THR A 124 -12.76 7.06 -7.44
C THR A 124 -13.63 6.49 -6.33
N SER A 125 -13.57 5.17 -6.14
CA SER A 125 -14.31 4.46 -5.08
C SER A 125 -13.82 4.82 -3.68
N LYS A 126 -12.50 4.87 -3.43
CA LYS A 126 -11.95 5.10 -2.09
C LYS A 126 -12.02 6.55 -1.63
N LEU A 127 -12.01 7.49 -2.55
CA LEU A 127 -12.05 8.93 -2.25
C LEU A 127 -13.42 9.57 -2.51
N GLY A 128 -14.42 8.79 -2.97
CA GLY A 128 -15.76 9.30 -3.25
C GLY A 128 -15.78 10.36 -4.35
N LEU A 129 -15.02 10.14 -5.43
CA LEU A 129 -14.87 11.10 -6.54
C LEU A 129 -15.94 10.95 -7.62
N GLU A 130 -16.93 10.09 -7.39
CA GLU A 130 -18.14 10.00 -8.21
C GLU A 130 -18.91 11.30 -7.98
N GLY A 131 -18.67 12.30 -8.84
CA GLY A 131 -19.21 13.63 -8.68
C GLY A 131 -20.72 13.60 -8.38
N ARG A 132 -21.18 14.50 -7.49
CA ARG A 132 -22.62 14.73 -7.35
C ARG A 132 -23.14 15.17 -8.72
N SER A 133 -23.99 14.36 -9.35
CA SER A 133 -24.79 14.83 -10.47
C SER A 133 -25.54 16.08 -9.98
N ALA A 134 -25.22 17.23 -10.57
CA ALA A 134 -25.92 18.49 -10.34
C ALA A 134 -27.28 18.47 -11.04
#